data_AF-A0A1R1SBX2-F1
#
_entry.id   AF-A0A1R1SBX2-F1
#
_cell.length_a   1.000
_cell.length_b   1.000
_cell.length_c   1.000
_cell.angle_alpha   90.00
_cell.angle_beta   90.00
_cell.angle_gamma   90.00
#
_symmetry.space_group_name_H-M   'P 1'
#
loop_
_entity.id
_entity.type
_entity.pdbx_description
1 polymer ?
#
loop_
_entity_poly.entity_id
_entity_poly.type
_entity_poly.pdbx_seq_one_letter_code
_entity_poly.pdbx_strand_id
1 'polypeptide(L)'
;MSRHSLPWRTVYGFFQRWRANGTLAHIHAELHQMVRIHDGLNPRTVAVILDSQSVKGAETVGADSRGFDGGKLINWRKRHLAVDMQGLALAVMVTNASPHDSISARDQLFRLRLTHSELAIAWVDSAYGGSLVDWSHSFLNITLKTVPRRKDQDGFAVLAKRWRVERAISWIMRARRNVRDYERLVSHSEAHITWTFITLMVRRLTRPPRPPRTEPHPVEPVKAAGKPKPIRLRSLQPRTIRLAPTTLR
;
A
#
# COMPACT_ATOMS: atom_id res chain seq x y z
N MET A 1 10.20 10.96 -35.51
CA MET A 1 10.00 11.29 -34.07
C MET A 1 8.94 12.38 -33.98
N SER A 2 7.80 12.14 -33.31
CA SER A 2 6.63 13.04 -33.41
C SER A 2 6.88 14.39 -32.73
N ARG A 3 6.54 15.47 -33.43
CA ARG A 3 6.76 16.89 -33.02
C ARG A 3 5.75 17.42 -31.99
N HIS A 4 5.08 16.55 -31.23
CA HIS A 4 3.95 16.94 -30.36
C HIS A 4 4.11 16.48 -28.90
N SER A 5 5.34 16.38 -28.38
CA SER A 5 5.53 16.19 -26.94
C SER A 5 5.64 17.54 -26.23
N LEU A 6 4.81 17.74 -25.21
CA LEU A 6 4.98 18.86 -24.28
C LEU A 6 6.40 18.80 -23.68
N PRO A 7 7.14 19.93 -23.59
CA PRO A 7 8.46 19.94 -22.97
C PRO A 7 8.40 19.38 -21.54
N TRP A 8 9.35 18.52 -21.18
CA TRP A 8 9.35 17.85 -19.86
C TRP A 8 9.33 18.87 -18.70
N ARG A 9 9.98 20.03 -18.89
CA ARG A 9 10.01 21.14 -17.93
C ARG A 9 8.61 21.68 -17.65
N THR A 10 7.78 21.76 -18.67
CA THR A 10 6.39 22.20 -18.55
C THR A 10 5.58 21.20 -17.74
N VAL A 11 5.65 19.91 -18.10
CA VAL A 11 4.94 18.82 -17.41
C VAL A 11 5.36 18.74 -15.94
N TYR A 12 6.67 18.76 -15.69
CA TYR A 12 7.22 18.73 -14.34
C TYR A 12 6.88 19.99 -13.53
N GLY A 13 6.85 21.16 -14.17
CA GLY A 13 6.42 22.42 -13.55
C GLY A 13 4.97 22.36 -13.06
N PHE A 14 4.06 21.83 -13.87
CA PHE A 14 2.67 21.60 -13.44
C PHE A 14 2.59 20.59 -12.30
N PHE A 15 3.28 19.46 -12.41
CA PHE A 15 3.34 18.44 -11.35
C PHE A 15 3.77 19.05 -10.00
N GLN A 16 4.86 19.81 -9.98
CA GLN A 16 5.36 20.43 -8.75
C GLN A 16 4.35 21.43 -8.16
N ARG A 17 3.77 22.30 -8.99
CA ARG A 17 2.76 23.28 -8.56
C ARG A 17 1.53 22.60 -7.99
N TRP A 18 1.00 21.61 -8.69
CA TRP A 18 -0.23 20.91 -8.30
C TRP A 18 -0.06 20.10 -7.02
N ARG A 19 1.12 19.52 -6.80
CA ARG A 19 1.47 18.90 -5.51
C ARG A 19 1.54 19.97 -4.42
N ALA A 20 2.25 21.07 -4.66
CA ALA A 20 2.52 22.08 -3.64
C ALA A 20 1.28 22.86 -3.19
N ASN A 21 0.35 23.15 -4.10
CA ASN A 21 -0.84 23.95 -3.81
C ASN A 21 -2.09 23.10 -3.46
N GLY A 22 -1.95 21.78 -3.32
CA GLY A 22 -3.07 20.89 -2.98
C GLY A 22 -4.01 20.52 -4.13
N THR A 23 -3.79 21.02 -5.36
CA THR A 23 -4.62 20.67 -6.54
C THR A 23 -4.73 19.16 -6.74
N LEU A 24 -3.62 18.44 -6.56
CA LEU A 24 -3.61 16.98 -6.71
C LEU A 24 -4.50 16.29 -5.67
N ALA A 25 -4.48 16.76 -4.43
CA ALA A 25 -5.31 16.21 -3.35
C ALA A 25 -6.80 16.51 -3.59
N HIS A 26 -7.12 17.71 -4.09
CA HIS A 26 -8.48 18.09 -4.45
C HIS A 26 -9.04 17.20 -5.58
N ILE A 27 -8.31 17.07 -6.70
CA ILE A 27 -8.69 16.18 -7.82
C ILE A 27 -8.93 14.76 -7.32
N HIS A 28 -8.04 14.25 -6.47
CA HIS A 28 -8.17 12.92 -5.91
C HIS A 28 -9.44 12.77 -5.05
N ALA A 29 -9.72 13.73 -4.16
CA ALA A 29 -10.89 13.70 -3.29
C ALA A 29 -12.22 13.73 -4.08
N GLU A 30 -12.31 14.59 -5.09
CA GLU A 30 -13.49 14.67 -5.96
C GLU A 30 -13.73 13.36 -6.72
N LEU A 31 -12.68 12.81 -7.35
CA LEU A 31 -12.78 11.55 -8.07
C LEU A 31 -13.14 10.38 -7.16
N HIS A 32 -12.66 10.39 -5.91
CA HIS A 32 -13.00 9.36 -4.93
C HIS A 32 -14.49 9.38 -4.59
N GLN A 33 -15.05 10.55 -4.31
CA GLN A 33 -16.48 10.71 -4.06
C GLN A 33 -17.33 10.32 -5.28
N MET A 34 -16.94 10.76 -6.48
CA MET A 34 -17.61 10.41 -7.73
C MET A 34 -17.63 8.89 -7.96
N VAL A 35 -16.50 8.20 -7.73
CA VAL A 35 -16.43 6.73 -7.87
C VAL A 35 -17.35 6.04 -6.88
N ARG A 36 -17.42 6.54 -5.64
CA ARG A 36 -18.30 5.95 -4.62
C ARG A 36 -19.76 6.10 -5.00
N ILE A 37 -20.18 7.28 -5.48
CA ILE A 37 -21.54 7.50 -6.00
C ILE A 37 -21.82 6.59 -7.19
N HIS A 38 -20.88 6.51 -8.14
CA HIS A 38 -20.97 5.64 -9.31
C HIS A 38 -21.14 4.16 -8.94
N ASP A 39 -20.54 3.72 -7.83
CA ASP A 39 -20.68 2.35 -7.31
C ASP A 39 -21.89 2.16 -6.37
N GLY A 40 -22.77 3.16 -6.23
CA GLY A 40 -23.95 3.10 -5.35
C GLY A 40 -23.63 3.14 -3.86
N LEU A 41 -22.49 3.74 -3.47
CA LEU A 41 -22.03 3.86 -2.09
C LEU A 41 -22.14 5.30 -1.60
N ASN A 42 -22.18 5.48 -0.28
CA ASN A 42 -22.10 6.81 0.34
C ASN A 42 -20.80 7.51 -0.07
N PRO A 43 -20.81 8.75 -0.59
CA PRO A 43 -19.60 9.48 -1.01
C PRO A 43 -18.58 9.67 0.11
N ARG A 44 -19.04 9.75 1.36
CA ARG A 44 -18.21 9.91 2.56
C ARG A 44 -17.86 8.54 3.15
N THR A 45 -16.61 8.36 3.57
CA THR A 45 -16.09 7.05 4.00
C THR A 45 -15.99 6.99 5.51
N VAL A 46 -16.83 6.16 6.14
CA VAL A 46 -16.86 6.01 7.60
C VAL A 46 -15.82 5.02 8.15
N ALA A 47 -15.19 4.24 7.27
CA ALA A 47 -14.25 3.21 7.70
C ALA A 47 -13.09 2.97 6.71
N VAL A 48 -11.89 2.79 7.27
CA VAL A 48 -10.64 2.62 6.51
C VAL A 48 -9.80 1.45 7.00
N ILE A 49 -8.87 1.00 6.17
CA ILE A 49 -7.89 -0.02 6.48
C ILE A 49 -6.51 0.62 6.34
N LEU A 50 -5.70 0.54 7.39
CA LEU A 50 -4.34 1.05 7.41
C LEU A 50 -3.35 -0.11 7.28
N ASP A 51 -2.40 0.05 6.38
CA ASP A 51 -1.24 -0.83 6.30
C ASP A 51 -0.05 -0.07 5.74
N SER A 52 1.14 -0.60 5.99
CA SER A 52 2.40 -0.01 5.53
C SER A 52 3.12 -0.97 4.59
N GLN A 53 3.73 -0.43 3.54
CA GLN A 53 4.58 -1.17 2.62
C GLN A 53 6.00 -0.60 2.63
N SER A 54 6.98 -1.47 2.89
CA SER A 54 8.39 -1.18 2.62
C SER A 54 8.68 -1.20 1.12
N VAL A 55 9.31 -0.16 0.59
CA VAL A 55 9.80 -0.13 -0.81
C VAL A 55 11.29 0.18 -0.85
N LYS A 56 12.02 -0.47 -1.76
CA LYS A 56 13.44 -0.17 -2.02
C LYS A 56 13.57 1.25 -2.55
N GLY A 57 14.56 2.01 -2.07
CA GLY A 57 14.94 3.31 -2.63
C GLY A 57 15.98 3.17 -3.74
N ALA A 58 15.93 4.00 -4.79
CA ALA A 58 16.99 4.15 -5.78
C ALA A 58 18.14 5.04 -5.25
N GLU A 59 19.21 5.20 -6.02
CA GLU A 59 20.34 6.09 -5.68
C GLU A 59 19.94 7.56 -5.51
N THR A 60 18.86 7.99 -6.17
CA THR A 60 18.29 9.33 -6.09
C THR A 60 17.61 9.63 -4.77
N VAL A 61 17.34 8.61 -3.95
CA VAL A 61 16.74 8.76 -2.63
C VAL A 61 17.82 9.16 -1.63
N GLY A 62 17.70 10.37 -1.10
CA GLY A 62 18.66 10.95 -0.15
C GLY A 62 18.78 10.16 1.16
N ALA A 63 19.94 10.27 1.81
CA ALA A 63 20.21 9.58 3.08
C ALA A 63 19.32 10.06 4.23
N ASP A 64 18.90 11.32 4.18
CA ASP A 64 17.98 12.00 5.10
C ASP A 64 16.56 11.39 5.09
N SER A 65 16.17 10.82 3.96
CA SER A 65 14.80 10.40 3.67
C SER A 65 14.68 8.90 3.43
N ARG A 66 15.71 8.13 3.77
CA ARG A 66 15.75 6.65 3.73
C ARG A 66 16.07 6.09 5.11
N GLY A 67 15.69 4.86 5.40
CA GLY A 67 16.17 4.14 6.60
C GLY A 67 16.78 2.79 6.22
N PHE A 68 17.69 2.31 7.08
CA PHE A 68 18.35 1.01 6.93
C PHE A 68 17.79 0.05 7.98
N ASP A 69 17.34 -1.12 7.54
CA ASP A 69 16.92 -2.21 8.43
C ASP A 69 17.98 -3.33 8.37
N GLY A 70 18.67 -3.54 9.49
CA GLY A 70 19.72 -4.56 9.61
C GLY A 70 19.19 -6.00 9.50
N GLY A 71 17.91 -6.24 9.79
CA GLY A 71 17.29 -7.56 9.65
C GLY A 71 16.91 -7.90 8.21
N LYS A 72 16.63 -6.89 7.38
CA LYS A 72 16.27 -7.06 5.96
C LYS A 72 17.39 -6.69 4.99
N LEU A 73 18.48 -6.08 5.48
CA LEU A 73 19.64 -5.60 4.70
C LEU A 73 19.24 -4.77 3.47
N ILE A 74 18.15 -4.00 3.59
CA ILE A 74 17.58 -3.24 2.48
C ILE A 74 17.49 -1.77 2.88
N ASN A 75 17.85 -0.91 1.93
CA ASN A 75 17.63 0.54 1.98
C ASN A 75 16.20 0.86 1.50
N TRP A 76 15.38 1.48 2.35
CA TRP A 76 13.93 1.58 2.11
C TRP A 76 13.29 2.89 2.58
N ARG A 77 12.11 3.14 2.00
CA ARG A 77 11.08 4.03 2.53
C ARG A 77 9.85 3.22 2.90
N LYS A 78 9.05 3.73 3.83
CA LYS A 78 7.74 3.17 4.17
C LYS A 78 6.65 3.99 3.51
N ARG A 79 5.70 3.29 2.87
CA ARG A 79 4.47 3.87 2.33
C ARG A 79 3.33 3.45 3.24
N HIS A 80 2.71 4.39 3.91
CA HIS A 80 1.55 4.19 4.76
C HIS A 80 0.30 4.51 3.96
N LEU A 81 -0.59 3.55 3.83
CA LEU A 81 -1.82 3.67 3.06
C LEU A 81 -3.01 3.56 4.01
N ALA A 82 -3.93 4.51 3.91
CA ALA A 82 -5.27 4.36 4.44
C ALA A 82 -6.23 4.21 3.26
N VAL A 83 -6.85 3.04 3.13
CA VAL A 83 -7.74 2.71 2.01
C VAL A 83 -9.17 2.51 2.49
N ASP A 84 -10.13 2.85 1.63
CA ASP A 84 -11.53 2.57 1.89
C ASP A 84 -11.88 1.08 1.74
N MET A 85 -13.14 0.78 1.97
CA MET A 85 -13.69 -0.56 1.76
C MET A 85 -13.73 -0.99 0.29
N GLN A 86 -13.28 -0.22 -0.68
CA GLN A 86 -13.08 -0.65 -2.06
C GLN A 86 -11.59 -0.88 -2.40
N GLY A 87 -10.69 -0.49 -1.50
CA GLY A 87 -9.24 -0.50 -1.71
C GLY A 87 -8.71 0.79 -2.37
N LEU A 88 -9.55 1.83 -2.51
CA LEU A 88 -9.10 3.14 -2.99
C LEU A 88 -8.49 3.92 -1.82
N ALA A 89 -7.29 4.47 -2.01
CA ALA A 89 -6.64 5.25 -0.97
C ALA A 89 -7.46 6.50 -0.65
N LEU A 90 -7.58 6.85 0.63
CA LEU A 90 -7.99 8.17 1.12
C LEU A 90 -6.78 9.03 1.44
N ALA A 91 -5.75 8.41 2.02
CA ALA A 91 -4.51 9.07 2.38
C ALA A 91 -3.32 8.18 2.05
N VAL A 92 -2.27 8.84 1.58
CA VAL A 92 -0.96 8.26 1.32
C VAL A 92 0.03 9.10 2.10
N MET A 93 0.88 8.44 2.86
CA MET A 93 1.99 9.09 3.54
C MET A 93 3.25 8.28 3.31
N VAL A 94 4.36 8.93 3.03
CA VAL A 94 5.66 8.27 2.88
C VAL A 94 6.57 8.76 3.99
N THR A 95 7.27 7.85 4.66
CA THR A 95 8.25 8.18 5.68
C THR A 95 9.60 7.54 5.34
N ASN A 96 10.67 8.07 5.94
CA ASN A 96 11.89 7.29 6.07
C ASN A 96 11.58 6.03 6.92
N ALA A 97 12.45 5.03 6.87
CA ALA A 97 12.12 3.73 7.45
C ALA A 97 12.32 3.63 8.98
N SER A 98 12.82 4.70 9.62
CA SER A 98 13.22 4.67 11.03
C SER A 98 12.07 4.72 12.05
N PRO A 99 10.96 5.46 11.84
CA PRO A 99 9.87 5.50 12.81
C PRO A 99 9.18 4.14 12.95
N HIS A 100 8.83 3.80 14.19
CA HIS A 100 7.91 2.69 14.47
C HIS A 100 6.56 2.95 13.80
N ASP A 101 5.92 1.92 13.28
CA ASP A 101 4.71 2.06 12.45
C ASP A 101 3.56 2.73 13.22
N SER A 102 3.49 2.54 14.54
CA SER A 102 2.52 3.20 15.42
C SER A 102 2.61 4.73 15.41
N ILE A 103 3.81 5.32 15.27
CA ILE A 103 4.00 6.78 15.17
C ILE A 103 3.42 7.28 13.86
N SER A 104 3.71 6.58 12.77
CA SER A 104 3.22 6.93 11.44
C SER A 104 1.69 6.77 11.34
N ALA A 105 1.14 5.70 11.93
CA ALA A 105 -0.31 5.52 12.01
C ALA A 105 -0.99 6.61 12.84
N ARG A 106 -0.39 7.06 13.94
CA ARG A 106 -0.91 8.18 14.74
C ARG A 106 -1.04 9.45 13.91
N ASP A 107 0.02 9.85 13.19
CA ASP A 107 0.01 11.03 12.31
C ASP A 107 -1.01 10.87 11.18
N GLN A 108 -1.04 9.70 10.54
CA GLN A 108 -1.98 9.43 9.45
C GLN A 108 -3.44 9.50 9.92
N LEU A 109 -3.78 8.92 11.08
CA LEU A 109 -5.12 8.98 11.66
C LEU A 109 -5.52 10.40 12.03
N PHE A 110 -4.59 11.19 12.59
CA PHE A 110 -4.83 12.61 12.89
C PHE A 110 -5.17 13.40 11.62
N ARG A 111 -4.37 13.28 10.56
CA ARG A 111 -4.62 13.96 9.28
C ARG A 111 -5.92 13.50 8.61
N LEU A 112 -6.23 12.21 8.69
CA LEU A 112 -7.50 11.68 8.22
C LEU A 112 -8.67 12.30 8.98
N ARG A 113 -8.58 12.45 10.30
CA ARG A 113 -9.66 13.05 11.10
C ARG A 113 -9.93 14.51 10.71
N LEU A 114 -8.89 15.27 10.34
CA LEU A 114 -9.03 16.65 9.87
C LEU A 114 -9.72 16.79 8.52
N THR A 115 -9.64 15.76 7.67
CA THR A 115 -10.15 15.80 6.29
C THR A 115 -11.43 14.97 6.10
N HIS A 116 -11.64 13.98 6.96
CA HIS A 116 -12.73 13.01 6.95
C HIS A 116 -13.29 12.86 8.37
N SER A 117 -14.01 13.88 8.82
CA SER A 117 -14.60 13.93 10.18
C SER A 117 -15.66 12.83 10.42
N GLU A 118 -16.19 12.21 9.37
CA GLU A 118 -17.12 11.08 9.43
C GLU A 118 -16.45 9.74 9.78
N LEU A 119 -15.12 9.68 9.74
CA LEU A 119 -14.39 8.43 9.91
C LEU A 119 -14.51 7.97 11.37
N ALA A 120 -15.04 6.76 11.55
CA ALA A 120 -15.37 6.19 12.85
C ALA A 120 -14.58 4.90 13.13
N ILE A 121 -14.19 4.15 12.09
CA ILE A 121 -13.55 2.85 12.24
C ILE A 121 -12.27 2.78 11.41
N ALA A 122 -11.19 2.28 12.01
CA ALA A 122 -9.98 1.94 11.29
C ALA A 122 -9.53 0.51 11.63
N TRP A 123 -9.26 -0.30 10.59
CA TRP A 123 -8.64 -1.62 10.75
C TRP A 123 -7.13 -1.50 10.60
N VAL A 124 -6.39 -2.15 11.51
CA VAL A 124 -4.93 -2.14 11.56
C VAL A 124 -4.38 -3.54 11.85
N ASP A 125 -3.12 -3.79 11.50
CA ASP A 125 -2.39 -4.99 11.94
C ASP A 125 -2.22 -4.99 13.47
N SER A 126 -2.07 -6.17 14.09
CA SER A 126 -1.81 -6.29 15.53
C SER A 126 -0.54 -5.58 15.98
N ALA A 127 0.42 -5.35 15.06
CA ALA A 127 1.62 -4.57 15.32
C ALA A 127 1.34 -3.09 15.70
N TYR A 128 0.15 -2.58 15.37
CA TYR A 128 -0.30 -1.23 15.72
C TYR A 128 -1.06 -1.17 17.07
N GLY A 129 -1.06 -2.26 17.84
CA GLY A 129 -1.74 -2.34 19.14
C GLY A 129 -1.13 -1.45 20.23
N GLY A 130 -1.69 -1.53 21.43
CA GLY A 130 -1.24 -0.77 22.60
C GLY A 130 -1.81 0.64 22.63
N SER A 131 -0.99 1.61 23.06
CA SER A 131 -1.40 3.00 23.34
C SER A 131 -2.04 3.75 22.16
N LEU A 132 -1.82 3.28 20.93
CA LEU A 132 -2.46 3.86 19.74
C LEU A 132 -3.98 3.62 19.75
N VAL A 133 -4.45 2.47 20.26
CA VAL A 133 -5.88 2.14 20.35
C VAL A 133 -6.59 3.11 21.29
N ASP A 134 -6.05 3.27 22.50
CA ASP A 134 -6.61 4.14 23.53
C ASP A 134 -6.58 5.61 23.09
N TRP A 135 -5.47 6.05 22.49
CA TRP A 135 -5.36 7.41 21.97
C TRP A 135 -6.34 7.68 20.82
N SER A 136 -6.47 6.75 19.87
CA SER A 136 -7.39 6.92 18.74
C SER A 136 -8.84 7.03 19.21
N HIS A 137 -9.23 6.22 20.20
CA HIS A 137 -10.56 6.28 20.78
C HIS A 137 -10.78 7.59 21.56
N SER A 138 -9.89 7.92 22.50
CA SER A 138 -10.05 9.08 23.39
C SER A 138 -9.90 10.43 22.68
N PHE A 139 -8.95 10.56 21.74
CA PHE A 139 -8.60 11.83 21.13
C PHE A 139 -9.27 12.05 19.77
N LEU A 140 -9.40 11.01 18.94
CA LEU A 140 -9.98 11.14 17.60
C LEU A 140 -11.43 10.64 17.51
N ASN A 141 -11.93 9.94 18.54
CA ASN A 141 -13.19 9.21 18.49
C ASN A 141 -13.24 8.21 17.31
N ILE A 142 -12.11 7.53 17.04
CA ILE A 142 -11.98 6.50 16.01
C ILE A 142 -11.71 5.16 16.70
N THR A 143 -12.56 4.18 16.47
CA THR A 143 -12.36 2.81 16.96
C THR A 143 -11.32 2.08 16.10
N LEU A 144 -10.17 1.75 16.70
CA LEU A 144 -9.18 0.88 16.07
C LEU A 144 -9.52 -0.60 16.30
N LYS A 145 -9.67 -1.33 15.21
CA LYS A 145 -9.86 -2.78 15.22
C LYS A 145 -8.56 -3.44 14.79
N THR A 146 -7.79 -3.91 15.77
CA THR A 146 -6.61 -4.76 15.55
C THR A 146 -7.08 -6.15 15.15
N VAL A 147 -6.56 -6.67 14.04
CA VAL A 147 -6.87 -8.04 13.62
C VAL A 147 -5.71 -8.94 14.07
N PRO A 148 -5.90 -9.80 15.09
CA PRO A 148 -4.85 -10.68 15.56
C PRO A 148 -4.51 -11.73 14.50
N ARG A 149 -3.23 -12.05 14.38
CA ARG A 149 -2.77 -13.22 13.62
C ARG A 149 -3.29 -14.46 14.34
N ARG A 150 -4.05 -15.33 13.65
CA ARG A 150 -4.49 -16.61 14.21
C ARG A 150 -3.24 -17.44 14.56
N LYS A 151 -3.09 -17.83 15.83
CA LYS A 151 -1.94 -18.60 16.32
C LYS A 151 -1.96 -20.06 15.86
N ASP A 152 -3.13 -20.55 15.45
CA ASP A 152 -3.41 -21.99 15.29
C ASP A 152 -3.40 -22.44 13.82
N GLN A 153 -2.84 -21.64 12.91
CA GLN A 153 -2.89 -21.93 11.48
C GLN A 153 -1.50 -21.80 10.83
N ASP A 154 -0.92 -22.93 10.44
CA ASP A 154 0.24 -22.98 9.56
C ASP A 154 -0.17 -22.60 8.13
N GLY A 155 0.21 -21.40 7.68
CA GLY A 155 -0.02 -20.93 6.31
C GLY A 155 -0.53 -19.48 6.20
N PHE A 156 -0.86 -19.08 4.99
CA PHE A 156 -1.43 -17.76 4.71
C PHE A 156 -2.92 -17.71 5.09
N ALA A 157 -3.23 -17.09 6.22
CA ALA A 157 -4.60 -16.82 6.63
C ALA A 157 -5.08 -15.48 6.05
N VAL A 158 -6.13 -15.50 5.21
CA VAL A 158 -6.76 -14.28 4.73
C VAL A 158 -7.44 -13.59 5.91
N LEU A 159 -6.81 -12.54 6.44
CA LEU A 159 -7.42 -11.67 7.44
C LEU A 159 -8.60 -10.94 6.79
N ALA A 160 -9.79 -11.08 7.37
CA ALA A 160 -11.00 -10.46 6.85
C ALA A 160 -10.75 -8.97 6.61
N LYS A 161 -10.88 -8.54 5.34
CA LYS A 161 -10.69 -7.16 4.82
C LYS A 161 -9.25 -6.75 4.45
N ARG A 162 -8.18 -7.39 4.95
CA ARG A 162 -6.78 -7.01 4.63
C ARG A 162 -6.44 -7.12 3.15
N TRP A 163 -7.07 -8.05 2.43
CA TRP A 163 -6.89 -8.19 0.99
C TRP A 163 -7.16 -6.87 0.21
N ARG A 164 -7.98 -5.94 0.76
CA ARG A 164 -8.30 -4.66 0.11
C ARG A 164 -7.09 -3.74 0.03
N VAL A 165 -6.31 -3.62 1.10
CA VAL A 165 -5.09 -2.82 1.11
C VAL A 165 -3.96 -3.50 0.34
N GLU A 166 -3.86 -4.83 0.40
CA GLU A 166 -2.92 -5.60 -0.45
C GLU A 166 -3.21 -5.43 -1.94
N ARG A 167 -4.49 -5.35 -2.32
CA ARG A 167 -4.89 -5.01 -3.69
C ARG A 167 -4.50 -3.59 -4.06
N ALA A 168 -4.68 -2.64 -3.16
CA ALA A 168 -4.26 -1.25 -3.37
C ALA A 168 -2.74 -1.19 -3.62
N ILE A 169 -1.96 -1.90 -2.79
CA ILE A 169 -0.52 -2.08 -2.97
C ILE A 169 -0.21 -2.70 -4.33
N SER A 170 -0.95 -3.72 -4.75
CA SER A 170 -0.77 -4.35 -6.07
C SER A 170 -1.01 -3.37 -7.22
N TRP A 171 -2.00 -2.46 -7.10
CA TRP A 171 -2.21 -1.42 -8.10
C TRP A 171 -1.07 -0.39 -8.14
N ILE A 172 -0.54 0.00 -6.98
CA ILE A 172 0.64 0.85 -6.88
C ILE A 172 1.82 0.18 -7.58
N MET A 173 2.07 -1.10 -7.31
CA MET A 173 3.17 -1.85 -7.93
C MET A 173 2.99 -2.05 -9.44
N ARG A 174 1.76 -2.09 -9.95
CA ARG A 174 1.49 -2.13 -11.39
C ARG A 174 1.85 -0.82 -12.08
N ALA A 175 1.82 0.31 -11.39
CA ALA A 175 2.37 1.56 -11.90
C ALA A 175 3.90 1.50 -11.80
N ARG A 176 4.58 1.16 -12.91
CA ARG A 176 6.03 0.87 -12.97
C ARG A 176 6.92 1.85 -12.20
N ARG A 177 6.57 3.14 -12.21
CA ARG A 177 7.30 4.18 -11.48
C ARG A 177 7.36 3.95 -9.97
N ASN A 178 6.36 3.28 -9.39
CA ASN A 178 6.25 3.05 -7.96
C ASN A 178 6.79 1.67 -7.52
N VAL A 179 7.31 0.83 -8.42
CA VAL A 179 7.89 -0.47 -8.04
C VAL A 179 9.10 -0.31 -7.09
N ARG A 180 9.90 0.73 -7.35
CA ARG A 180 10.96 1.24 -6.48
C ARG A 180 10.65 2.70 -6.19
N ASP A 181 11.13 3.26 -5.09
CA ASP A 181 11.08 4.72 -4.90
C ASP A 181 12.27 5.35 -5.62
N TYR A 182 11.99 6.13 -6.66
CA TYR A 182 12.98 6.91 -7.43
C TYR A 182 13.00 8.39 -7.03
N GLU A 183 12.13 8.80 -6.12
CA GLU A 183 11.86 10.21 -5.88
C GLU A 183 12.75 10.78 -4.77
N ARG A 184 13.48 11.84 -5.10
CA ARG A 184 14.32 12.55 -4.14
C ARG A 184 13.50 13.06 -2.96
N LEU A 185 12.34 13.67 -3.23
CA LEU A 185 11.43 14.19 -2.20
C LEU A 185 10.34 13.17 -1.87
N VAL A 186 10.09 12.98 -0.58
CA VAL A 186 9.00 12.15 -0.05
C VAL A 186 7.65 12.56 -0.64
N SER A 187 7.39 13.85 -0.72
CA SER A 187 6.14 14.39 -1.27
C SER A 187 5.97 14.17 -2.77
N HIS A 188 7.04 13.90 -3.53
CA HIS A 188 6.93 13.46 -4.92
C HIS A 188 6.51 11.98 -4.99
N SER A 189 7.05 11.15 -4.10
CA SER A 189 6.65 9.73 -3.97
C SER A 189 5.16 9.63 -3.64
N GLU A 190 4.70 10.41 -2.66
CA GLU A 190 3.27 10.54 -2.32
C GLU A 190 2.44 10.95 -3.53
N ALA A 191 2.85 12.01 -4.25
CA ALA A 191 2.14 12.48 -5.43
C ALA A 191 2.02 11.42 -6.53
N HIS A 192 3.08 10.65 -6.81
CA HIS A 192 3.03 9.59 -7.81
C HIS A 192 2.13 8.42 -7.42
N ILE A 193 2.03 8.12 -6.12
CA ILE A 193 1.05 7.16 -5.61
C ILE A 193 -0.36 7.73 -5.77
N THR A 194 -0.60 8.99 -5.41
CA THR A 194 -1.90 9.67 -5.61
C THR A 194 -2.33 9.67 -7.08
N TRP A 195 -1.41 9.96 -8.01
CA TRP A 195 -1.65 9.86 -9.46
C TRP A 195 -2.05 8.46 -9.91
N THR A 196 -1.54 7.42 -9.25
CA THR A 196 -1.94 6.03 -9.54
C THR A 196 -3.42 5.84 -9.21
N PHE A 197 -3.88 6.30 -8.04
CA PHE A 197 -5.29 6.22 -7.66
C PHE A 197 -6.18 7.11 -8.54
N ILE A 198 -5.76 8.32 -8.88
CA ILE A 198 -6.48 9.17 -9.85
C ILE A 198 -6.69 8.44 -11.18
N THR A 199 -5.64 7.83 -11.72
CA THR A 199 -5.71 7.08 -12.98
C THR A 199 -6.67 5.89 -12.89
N LEU A 200 -6.69 5.19 -11.75
CA LEU A 200 -7.63 4.09 -11.51
C LEU A 200 -9.08 4.59 -11.43
N MET A 201 -9.32 5.69 -10.71
CA MET A 201 -10.65 6.24 -10.51
C MET A 201 -11.24 6.79 -11.81
N VAL A 202 -10.46 7.54 -12.60
CA VAL A 202 -10.88 8.03 -13.92
C VAL A 202 -11.29 6.85 -14.81
N ARG A 203 -10.49 5.79 -14.88
CA ARG A 203 -10.82 4.59 -15.67
C ARG A 203 -12.08 3.89 -15.19
N ARG A 204 -12.35 3.92 -13.89
CA ARG A 204 -13.54 3.29 -13.30
C ARG A 204 -14.80 4.07 -13.64
N LEU A 205 -14.75 5.40 -13.59
CA LEU A 205 -15.86 6.29 -13.96
C LEU A 205 -16.23 6.20 -15.45
N THR A 206 -15.26 5.87 -16.32
CA THR A 206 -15.52 5.68 -17.75
C THR A 206 -16.10 4.31 -18.12
N ARG A 207 -16.38 3.45 -17.14
CA ARG A 207 -16.93 2.11 -17.34
C ARG A 207 -18.31 2.03 -16.70
N PRO A 208 -19.25 1.24 -17.25
CA PRO A 208 -20.55 1.07 -16.63
C PRO A 208 -20.41 0.57 -15.18
N PRO A 209 -21.30 0.99 -14.26
CA PRO A 209 -21.32 0.53 -12.89
C PRO A 209 -21.29 -1.00 -12.86
N ARG A 210 -20.40 -1.57 -12.04
CA ARG A 210 -20.41 -3.02 -11.85
C ARG A 210 -21.67 -3.34 -11.04
N PRO A 211 -22.60 -4.17 -11.54
CA PRO A 211 -23.76 -4.55 -10.75
C PRO A 211 -23.29 -5.20 -9.44
N PRO A 212 -23.99 -4.95 -8.32
CA PRO A 212 -23.69 -5.62 -7.07
C PRO A 212 -23.68 -7.12 -7.32
N ARG A 213 -22.66 -7.78 -6.80
CA ARG A 213 -22.49 -9.21 -7.01
C ARG A 213 -23.59 -9.93 -6.24
N THR A 214 -24.63 -10.38 -6.95
CA THR A 214 -25.84 -10.96 -6.35
C THR A 214 -25.58 -12.29 -5.66
N GLU A 215 -24.55 -13.02 -6.12
CA GLU A 215 -24.17 -14.31 -5.55
C GLU A 215 -22.67 -14.37 -5.21
N PRO A 216 -22.30 -15.00 -4.07
CA PRO A 216 -20.92 -15.39 -3.80
C PRO A 216 -20.37 -16.21 -4.97
N HIS A 217 -19.05 -16.18 -5.19
CA HIS A 217 -18.47 -17.22 -6.05
C HIS A 217 -18.81 -18.59 -5.44
N PRO A 218 -19.29 -19.55 -6.25
CA PRO A 218 -19.39 -20.93 -5.80
C PRO A 218 -18.03 -21.32 -5.24
N VAL A 219 -17.98 -21.58 -3.94
CA VAL A 219 -16.78 -22.18 -3.34
C VAL A 219 -16.81 -23.61 -3.84
N GLU A 220 -15.95 -23.94 -4.82
CA GLU A 220 -15.75 -25.34 -5.16
C GLU A 220 -15.40 -26.07 -3.86
N PRO A 221 -16.14 -27.14 -3.50
CA PRO A 221 -15.80 -27.91 -2.32
C PRO A 221 -14.35 -28.35 -2.50
N VAL A 222 -13.52 -28.02 -1.52
CA VAL A 222 -12.13 -28.49 -1.48
C VAL A 222 -12.23 -30.00 -1.51
N LYS A 223 -11.95 -30.62 -2.66
CA LYS A 223 -11.81 -32.08 -2.73
C LYS A 223 -10.81 -32.43 -1.64
N ALA A 224 -11.20 -33.31 -0.74
CA ALA A 224 -10.31 -33.83 0.29
C ALA A 224 -9.11 -34.46 -0.43
N ALA A 225 -8.08 -33.66 -0.64
CA ALA A 225 -6.82 -34.14 -1.16
C ALA A 225 -6.30 -35.05 -0.07
N GLY A 226 -6.27 -36.36 -0.33
CA GLY A 226 -5.59 -37.31 0.53
C GLY A 226 -4.19 -36.77 0.85
N LYS A 227 -3.69 -37.08 2.06
CA LYS A 227 -2.42 -36.57 2.61
C LYS A 227 -1.42 -36.28 1.48
N PRO A 228 -0.93 -35.03 1.32
CA PRO A 228 0.01 -34.72 0.28
C PRO A 228 1.17 -35.70 0.37
N LYS A 229 1.46 -36.41 -0.73
CA LYS A 229 2.64 -37.29 -0.77
C LYS A 229 3.85 -36.44 -0.37
N PRO A 230 4.67 -36.89 0.58
CA PRO A 230 5.84 -36.13 1.00
C PRO A 230 6.67 -35.80 -0.24
N ILE A 231 6.92 -34.51 -0.45
CA ILE A 231 7.82 -34.05 -1.50
C ILE A 231 9.18 -34.66 -1.16
N ARG A 232 9.61 -35.67 -1.91
CA ARG A 232 11.00 -36.12 -1.88
C ARG A 232 11.84 -34.99 -2.49
N LEU A 233 12.32 -34.09 -1.64
CA LEU A 233 13.47 -33.28 -1.98
C LEU A 233 14.59 -34.26 -2.33
N ARG A 234 14.98 -34.32 -3.61
CA ARG A 234 16.27 -34.93 -3.97
C ARG A 234 17.29 -34.14 -3.19
N SER A 235 17.90 -34.76 -2.17
CA SER A 235 19.16 -34.26 -1.65
C SER A 235 20.10 -34.16 -2.84
N LEU A 236 20.46 -32.94 -3.22
CA LEU A 236 21.67 -32.72 -3.99
C LEU A 236 22.78 -33.29 -3.11
N GLN A 237 23.29 -34.47 -3.49
CA GLN A 237 24.57 -34.91 -2.96
C GLN A 237 25.56 -33.76 -3.16
N PRO A 238 26.34 -33.39 -2.14
CA PRO A 238 27.36 -32.37 -2.29
C PRO A 238 28.34 -32.87 -3.35
N ARG A 239 28.23 -32.35 -4.57
CA ARG A 239 29.33 -32.46 -5.54
C ARG A 239 30.44 -31.59 -4.98
N THR A 240 31.38 -32.24 -4.30
CA THR A 240 32.69 -31.68 -3.96
C THR A 240 33.25 -30.98 -5.19
N ILE A 241 33.31 -29.65 -5.16
CA ILE A 241 34.08 -28.88 -6.13
C ILE A 241 35.55 -29.21 -5.83
N ARG A 242 36.17 -30.07 -6.64
CA ARG A 242 37.63 -30.20 -6.66
C ARG A 242 38.17 -28.90 -7.25
N LEU A 243 38.76 -28.06 -6.42
CA LEU A 243 39.67 -27.02 -6.87
C LEU A 243 40.91 -27.72 -7.44
N ALA A 244 41.27 -27.40 -8.68
CA ALA A 244 42.52 -27.87 -9.28
C ALA A 244 43.72 -27.28 -8.49
N PRO A 245 44.79 -28.05 -8.25
CA PRO A 245 45.97 -27.52 -7.60
C PRO A 245 46.64 -26.48 -8.53
N THR A 246 46.73 -25.25 -8.06
CA THR A 246 47.55 -24.20 -8.66
C THR A 246 49.01 -24.63 -8.53
N THR A 247 49.61 -25.12 -9.61
CA THR A 247 51.07 -25.28 -9.69
C THR A 247 51.70 -23.89 -9.77
N LEU A 248 52.30 -23.45 -8.66
CA LEU A 248 53.29 -22.39 -8.66
C LEU A 248 54.50 -22.86 -9.48
N ARG A 249 54.83 -22.12 -10.54
CA ARG A 249 56.17 -21.95 -11.08
C ARG A 249 56.37 -20.48 -11.36
#